data_AF-A0A3A0CKD6-F1
#
_entry.id   AF-A0A3A0CKD6-F1
#
_cell.length_a   1.000
_cell.length_b   1.000
_cell.length_c   1.000
_cell.angle_alpha   90.00
_cell.angle_beta   90.00
_cell.angle_gamma   90.00
#
_symmetry.space_group_name_H-M   'P 1'
#
loop_
_entity.id
_entity.type
_entity.pdbx_description
1 polymer ?
#
loop_
_entity_poly.entity_id
_entity_poly.type
_entity_poly.pdbx_seq_one_letter_code
_entity_poly.pdbx_strand_id
1 'polypeptide(L)'
;MRYEKTLAITNRLKSLLVLIRRGTYACRTLAERLGVSEQTVYRDIVFLRKQGHSIHSVRLSNRWAYRLNRSNGQGRRGDRRP
;
A
#
# COMPACT_ATOMS: atom_id res chain seq x y z
N MET A 1 21.25 15.90 -2.85
CA MET A 1 20.80 14.84 -1.91
C MET A 1 19.61 14.07 -2.48
N ARG A 2 19.84 12.89 -3.09
CA ARG A 2 18.78 11.99 -3.60
C ARG A 2 18.24 11.03 -2.54
N TYR A 3 19.04 10.74 -1.51
CA TYR A 3 18.76 9.69 -0.52
C TYR A 3 17.57 10.00 0.40
N GLU A 4 17.46 11.26 0.86
CA GLU A 4 16.42 11.66 1.83
C GLU A 4 15.01 11.55 1.25
N LYS A 5 14.83 11.94 -0.02
CA LYS A 5 13.55 11.83 -0.72
C LYS A 5 13.12 10.36 -0.88
N THR A 6 14.06 9.48 -1.22
CA THR A 6 13.79 8.04 -1.35
C THR A 6 13.44 7.42 0.01
N LEU A 7 14.11 7.83 1.08
CA LEU A 7 13.83 7.33 2.43
C LEU A 7 12.44 7.77 2.92
N ALA A 8 12.07 9.03 2.71
CA ALA A 8 10.75 9.55 3.06
C ALA A 8 9.62 8.78 2.34
N ILE A 9 9.79 8.50 1.05
CA ILE A 9 8.83 7.70 0.26
C ILE A 9 8.76 6.27 0.82
N THR A 10 9.92 5.65 1.05
CA THR A 10 9.99 4.28 1.58
C THR A 10 9.31 4.15 2.96
N ASN A 11 9.54 5.13 3.84
CA ASN A 11 8.90 5.17 5.16
C ASN A 11 7.38 5.34 5.04
N ARG A 12 6.91 6.23 4.14
CA ARG A 12 5.48 6.39 3.89
C ARG A 12 4.84 5.10 3.38
N LEU A 13 5.48 4.41 2.43
CA LEU A 13 5.01 3.14 1.88
C LEU A 13 4.93 2.04 2.96
N LYS A 14 5.93 1.97 3.85
CA LYS A 14 5.91 1.05 5.00
C LYS A 14 4.74 1.36 5.95
N SER A 15 4.53 2.63 6.30
CA SER A 15 3.42 3.06 7.15
C SER A 15 2.06 2.74 6.52
N LEU A 16 1.90 2.98 5.22
CA LEU A 16 0.71 2.63 4.45
C LEU A 16 0.41 1.13 4.52
N LEU A 17 1.42 0.28 4.32
CA LEU A 17 1.27 -1.17 4.46
C LEU A 17 0.86 -1.60 5.86
N VAL A 18 1.47 -1.01 6.91
CA VAL A 18 1.11 -1.31 8.30
C VAL A 18 -0.36 -0.96 8.58
N LEU A 19 -0.83 0.19 8.07
CA LEU A 19 -2.23 0.59 8.19
C LEU A 19 -3.16 -0.41 7.50
N ILE A 20 -2.91 -0.73 6.23
CA ILE A 20 -3.75 -1.67 5.46
C ILE A 20 -3.69 -3.10 6.05
N ARG A 21 -2.60 -3.46 6.71
CA ARG A 21 -2.46 -4.77 7.38
C ARG A 21 -3.21 -4.84 8.70
N ARG A 22 -3.34 -3.72 9.43
CA ARG A 22 -4.08 -3.64 10.69
C ARG A 22 -5.59 -3.69 10.48
N GLY A 23 -6.08 -3.27 9.32
CA GLY A 23 -7.51 -3.30 9.05
C GLY A 23 -7.86 -2.74 7.68
N THR A 24 -9.17 -2.67 7.43
CA THR A 24 -9.71 -2.14 6.19
C THR A 24 -9.97 -0.64 6.34
N TYR A 25 -9.16 0.20 5.68
CA TYR A 25 -9.26 1.66 5.77
C TYR A 25 -9.67 2.30 4.45
N ALA A 26 -10.49 3.34 4.52
CA ALA A 26 -10.84 4.15 3.35
C ALA A 26 -9.63 4.95 2.86
N CYS A 27 -9.62 5.28 1.56
CA CYS A 27 -8.56 6.08 0.93
C CYS A 27 -8.32 7.40 1.69
N ARG A 28 -9.40 8.12 1.97
CA ARG A 28 -9.40 9.35 2.78
C ARG A 28 -8.77 9.16 4.16
N THR A 29 -9.13 8.10 4.89
CA THR A 29 -8.57 7.82 6.22
C THR A 29 -7.07 7.52 6.16
N LEU A 30 -6.61 6.84 5.11
CA LEU A 30 -5.18 6.60 4.90
C LEU A 30 -4.44 7.90 4.59
N ALA A 31 -5.05 8.77 3.77
CA ALA A 31 -4.51 10.08 3.42
C ALA A 31 -4.35 10.98 4.64
N GLU A 32 -5.39 11.09 5.46
CA GLU A 32 -5.39 11.85 6.73
C GLU A 32 -4.32 11.32 7.70
N ARG A 33 -4.21 10.00 7.88
CA ARG A 33 -3.22 9.39 8.78
C ARG A 33 -1.77 9.54 8.30
N LEU A 34 -1.56 9.63 6.99
CA LEU A 34 -0.23 9.78 6.40
C LEU A 34 0.12 11.26 6.13
N GLY A 35 -0.80 12.19 6.34
CA GLY A 35 -0.61 13.61 6.04
C GLY A 35 -0.38 13.90 4.56
N VAL A 36 -1.00 13.11 3.67
CA VAL A 36 -0.86 13.25 2.20
C VAL A 36 -2.22 13.34 1.52
N SER A 37 -2.24 13.64 0.22
CA SER A 37 -3.48 13.64 -0.56
C SER A 37 -3.95 12.23 -0.89
N GLU A 38 -5.25 12.07 -1.15
CA GLU A 38 -5.82 10.80 -1.63
C GLU A 38 -5.17 10.34 -2.95
N GLN A 39 -4.76 11.27 -3.82
CA GLN A 39 -4.02 10.96 -5.04
C GLN A 39 -2.65 10.35 -4.74
N THR A 40 -1.93 10.86 -3.72
CA THR A 40 -0.66 10.26 -3.29
C THR A 40 -0.87 8.85 -2.77
N VAL A 41 -1.91 8.63 -1.96
CA VAL A 41 -2.27 7.28 -1.50
C VAL A 41 -2.56 6.38 -2.68
N TYR A 42 -3.35 6.82 -3.67
CA TYR A 42 -3.65 6.03 -4.86
C TYR A 42 -2.37 5.63 -5.62
N ARG A 43 -1.46 6.57 -5.84
CA ARG A 43 -0.17 6.31 -6.49
C ARG A 43 0.67 5.30 -5.69
N ASP A 44 0.73 5.46 -4.38
CA ASP A 44 1.46 4.56 -3.48
C ASP A 44 0.84 3.15 -3.49
N ILE A 45 -0.49 3.01 -3.51
CA ILE A 45 -1.18 1.72 -3.63
C ILE A 45 -0.87 1.05 -4.98
N VAL A 46 -0.93 1.79 -6.08
CA VAL A 46 -0.58 1.28 -7.42
C VAL A 46 0.88 0.84 -7.44
N PHE A 47 1.78 1.61 -6.84
CA PHE A 47 3.19 1.24 -6.71
C PHE A 47 3.35 -0.06 -5.92
N LEU A 48 2.71 -0.19 -4.75
CA LEU A 48 2.76 -1.40 -3.93
C LEU A 48 2.18 -2.62 -4.65
N ARG A 49 1.09 -2.47 -5.41
CA ARG A 49 0.54 -3.53 -6.26
C ARG A 49 1.56 -4.00 -7.29
N LYS A 50 2.25 -3.07 -7.96
CA LYS A 50 3.33 -3.38 -8.92
C LYS A 50 4.53 -4.09 -8.26
N GLN A 51 4.78 -3.84 -6.97
CA GLN A 51 5.81 -4.53 -6.19
C GLN A 51 5.38 -5.94 -5.72
N GLY A 52 4.16 -6.39 -6.05
CA GLY A 52 3.65 -7.72 -5.72
C GLY A 52 2.81 -7.79 -4.45
N HIS A 53 2.42 -6.64 -3.86
CA HIS A 53 1.50 -6.65 -2.73
C HIS A 53 0.06 -6.85 -3.18
N SER A 54 -0.59 -7.92 -2.69
CA SER A 54 -2.00 -8.26 -2.92
C SER A 54 -2.96 -7.31 -2.19
N ILE A 55 -2.99 -6.03 -2.59
CA ILE A 55 -3.88 -5.01 -2.02
C ILE A 55 -5.14 -4.90 -2.87
N HIS A 56 -6.30 -5.17 -2.28
CA HIS A 56 -7.59 -5.14 -2.98
C HIS A 56 -8.44 -3.97 -2.49
N SER A 57 -9.17 -3.38 -3.43
CA SER A 57 -10.22 -2.41 -3.13
C SER A 57 -11.47 -3.18 -2.78
N VAL A 58 -11.97 -3.02 -1.56
CA VAL A 58 -13.19 -3.66 -1.07
C VAL A 58 -14.24 -2.59 -0.77
N ARG A 59 -15.49 -2.88 -1.12
CA ARG A 59 -16.63 -2.03 -0.76
C ARG A 59 -17.14 -2.47 0.61
N LEU A 60 -17.02 -1.60 1.61
CA LEU A 60 -17.56 -1.80 2.95
C LEU A 60 -18.84 -0.96 3.08
N SER A 61 -20.00 -1.61 3.10
CA SER A 61 -21.33 -1.02 3.28
C SER A 61 -21.62 0.20 2.38
N ASN A 62 -21.06 1.38 2.71
CA ASN A 62 -21.21 2.62 1.96
C ASN A 62 -19.89 3.34 1.61
N ARG A 63 -18.73 2.69 1.75
CA ARG A 63 -17.42 3.29 1.45
C ARG A 63 -16.46 2.32 0.78
N TRP A 64 -15.60 2.84 -0.08
CA TRP A 64 -14.45 2.10 -0.61
C TRP A 64 -13.31 2.09 0.39
N ALA A 65 -12.67 0.94 0.53
CA ALA A 65 -11.55 0.77 1.42
C ALA A 65 -10.54 -0.21 0.86
N TYR A 66 -9.30 -0.14 1.36
CA TYR A 66 -8.23 -1.05 0.96
C TYR A 66 -8.02 -2.12 2.02
N ARG A 67 -7.86 -3.35 1.57
CA ARG A 67 -7.52 -4.50 2.41
C ARG A 67 -6.34 -5.23 1.80
N LEU A 68 -5.40 -5.64 2.65
CA LEU A 68 -4.35 -6.58 2.26
C LEU A 68 -4.95 -7.99 2.28
N ASN A 69 -4.96 -8.66 1.13
CA ASN A 69 -5.35 -10.06 1.12
C ASN A 69 -4.26 -10.88 1.79
N ARG A 70 -4.61 -11.57 2.89
CA ARG A 70 -3.65 -12.40 3.65
C ARG A 70 -3.46 -13.78 3.04
N SER A 71 -4.02 -14.07 1.87
CA SER A 71 -3.60 -15.24 1.08
C SER A 71 -2.30 -14.92 0.35
N ASN A 72 -1.29 -15.72 0.66
CA ASN A 72 0.10 -15.69 0.20
C ASN A 72 1.05 -14.72 0.91
N GLY A 73 1.41 -15.08 2.15
CA GLY A 73 2.85 -15.24 2.38
C GLY A 73 3.34 -16.38 1.49
N GLN A 74 4.42 -16.14 0.73
CA GLN A 74 5.22 -17.12 -0.03
C GLN A 74 4.70 -17.51 -1.43
N GLY A 75 5.45 -17.07 -2.44
CA GLY A 75 5.25 -17.38 -3.85
C GLY A 75 5.47 -16.09 -4.67
N ARG A 76 6.66 -15.71 -5.11
CA ARG A 76 7.81 -16.51 -5.55
C ARG A 76 9.10 -15.76 -5.23
N ARG A 77 9.94 -16.35 -4.37
CA ARG A 77 11.39 -16.31 -4.60
C ARG A 77 11.61 -17.24 -5.80
N GLY A 78 12.22 -16.73 -6.87
CA GLY A 78 12.49 -17.51 -8.08
C GLY A 78 11.62 -17.08 -9.25
N ASP A 79 12.08 -16.08 -9.99
CA ASP A 79 12.50 -16.37 -11.36
C ASP A 79 13.54 -15.31 -11.77
N ARG A 80 14.79 -15.59 -11.36
CA ARG A 80 15.97 -15.04 -12.01
C ARG A 80 16.29 -16.08 -13.08
N ARG A 81 15.94 -15.76 -14.33
CA ARG A 81 16.55 -16.11 -15.63
C ARG A 81 17.31 -17.44 -15.77
N PRO A 82 17.23 -18.04 -16.95
CA PRO A 82 18.26 -17.77 -17.97
C PRO A 82 17.78 -16.87 -19.12
#